data_AF-A0A3M7M868-F1
#
_entry.id   AF-A0A3M7M868-F1
#
_cell.length_a   1.000
_cell.length_b   1.000
_cell.length_c   1.000
_cell.angle_alpha   90.00
_cell.angle_beta   90.00
_cell.angle_gamma   90.00
#
_symmetry.space_group_name_H-M   'P 1'
#
loop_
_entity.id
_entity.type
_entity.pdbx_description
1 polymer ?
#
loop_
_entity_poly.entity_id
_entity_poly.type
_entity_poly.pdbx_seq_one_letter_code
_entity_poly.pdbx_strand_id
1 'polypeptide(L)'
;MTQQQQQQQQQQPISDWNTTDFPCTLTLDTPFPTTHLASTALRALSVDAELSPLVRRSFSLTNPNPPTSSSSPHDDESVLRVNYAATTNRMLRVAVNGFIESIGVVIGVMTELDMDVVYEATREGLQGVQGLEGGKVG
;
A
#
# COMPACT_ATOMS: atom_id res chain seq x y z
N MET A 1 32.73 -20.12 -24.63
CA MET A 1 31.25 -20.00 -24.78
C MET A 1 30.68 -19.75 -23.38
N THR A 2 31.06 -18.61 -22.77
CA THR A 2 30.97 -18.37 -21.33
C THR A 2 30.68 -16.89 -21.08
N GLN A 3 29.58 -16.39 -21.67
CA GLN A 3 29.23 -14.97 -21.64
C GLN A 3 27.71 -14.75 -21.41
N GLN A 4 27.04 -15.67 -20.72
CA GLN A 4 25.58 -15.60 -20.52
C GLN A 4 25.14 -15.67 -19.04
N GLN A 5 26.02 -15.37 -18.09
CA GLN A 5 25.68 -15.44 -16.67
C GLN A 5 25.95 -14.12 -15.93
N GLN A 6 25.58 -12.98 -16.54
CA GLN A 6 25.73 -11.67 -15.90
C GLN A 6 24.49 -10.75 -16.00
N GLN A 7 23.33 -11.28 -16.40
CA GLN A 7 22.07 -10.53 -16.37
C GLN A 7 21.09 -11.18 -15.39
N GLN A 8 21.33 -10.98 -14.10
CA GLN A 8 20.31 -11.12 -13.06
C GLN A 8 20.72 -10.26 -11.87
N GLN A 9 20.81 -8.95 -12.11
CA GLN A 9 21.06 -7.97 -11.07
C GLN A 9 20.33 -6.67 -11.42
N GLN A 10 19.00 -6.68 -11.36
CA GLN A 10 18.22 -5.46 -11.23
C GLN A 10 16.75 -5.75 -10.96
N GLN A 11 16.34 -5.56 -9.70
CA GLN A 11 15.32 -4.59 -9.33
C GLN A 11 15.19 -4.58 -7.81
N GLN A 12 16.03 -3.78 -7.16
CA GLN A 12 15.68 -3.21 -5.87
C GLN A 12 15.17 -1.80 -6.16
N PRO A 13 13.99 -1.38 -5.68
CA PRO A 13 13.65 0.02 -5.67
C PRO A 13 14.63 0.69 -4.69
N ILE A 14 15.65 1.35 -5.24
CA ILE A 14 16.68 2.07 -4.49
C ILE A 14 15.96 3.20 -3.77
N SER A 15 15.72 3.02 -2.48
CA SER A 15 15.28 4.13 -1.64
C SER A 15 16.49 5.07 -1.48
N ASP A 16 16.29 6.36 -1.76
CA ASP A 16 17.32 7.41 -1.78
C ASP A 16 17.83 7.76 -0.35
N TRP A 17 18.46 6.81 0.31
CA TRP A 17 19.17 7.03 1.57
C TRP A 17 20.61 6.57 1.48
N ASN A 18 21.52 7.39 2.03
CA ASN A 18 22.93 7.06 2.10
C ASN A 18 23.12 5.87 3.05
N THR A 19 23.54 4.72 2.50
CA THR A 19 23.83 3.48 3.24
C THR A 19 24.90 3.66 4.32
N THR A 20 25.75 4.69 4.22
CA THR A 20 26.74 5.04 5.24
C THR A 20 26.11 5.62 6.51
N ASP A 21 24.99 6.32 6.37
CA ASP A 21 24.29 6.98 7.48
C ASP A 21 23.23 6.04 8.08
N PHE A 22 22.63 5.19 7.22
CA PHE A 22 21.64 4.18 7.62
C PHE A 22 22.05 2.79 7.10
N PRO A 23 22.99 2.09 7.76
CA PRO A 23 23.52 0.81 7.28
C PRO A 23 22.56 -0.37 7.42
N CYS A 24 21.54 -0.26 8.29
CA CYS A 24 20.58 -1.34 8.52
C CYS A 24 19.32 -1.07 7.71
N THR A 25 19.08 -1.83 6.64
CA THR A 25 17.88 -1.72 5.80
C THR A 25 17.01 -2.96 5.89
N LEU A 26 15.70 -2.77 5.71
CA LEU A 26 14.72 -3.85 5.64
C LEU A 26 13.60 -3.45 4.70
N THR A 27 13.17 -4.37 3.85
CA THR A 27 11.96 -4.21 3.03
C THR A 27 10.91 -5.21 3.52
N LEU A 28 9.68 -4.72 3.67
CA LEU A 28 8.52 -5.52 4.07
C LEU A 28 7.48 -5.39 2.97
N ASP A 29 6.92 -6.52 2.55
CA ASP A 29 5.86 -6.60 1.56
C ASP A 29 4.63 -7.23 2.21
N THR A 30 3.55 -6.48 2.24
CA THR A 30 2.27 -6.92 2.80
C THR A 30 1.25 -7.01 1.66
N PRO A 31 0.87 -8.21 1.22
CA PRO A 31 -0.15 -8.38 0.19
C PRO A 31 -1.54 -8.10 0.77
N PHE A 32 -2.34 -7.32 0.05
CA PHE A 32 -3.75 -7.08 0.35
C PHE A 32 -4.65 -7.78 -0.68
N PRO A 33 -5.89 -8.14 -0.32
CA PRO A 33 -6.83 -8.78 -1.25
C PRO A 33 -7.25 -7.89 -2.41
N THR A 34 -7.33 -6.58 -2.19
CA THR A 34 -7.76 -5.60 -3.21
C THR A 34 -6.87 -4.35 -3.17
N THR A 35 -6.75 -3.69 -4.32
CA THR A 35 -5.98 -2.45 -4.45
C THR A 35 -6.55 -1.29 -3.64
N HIS A 36 -7.88 -1.27 -3.46
CA HIS A 36 -8.54 -0.27 -2.59
C HIS A 36 -8.09 -0.40 -1.13
N LEU A 37 -8.00 -1.63 -0.61
CA LEU A 37 -7.51 -1.89 0.75
C LEU A 37 -6.03 -1.51 0.88
N ALA A 38 -5.21 -1.87 -0.10
CA ALA A 38 -3.78 -1.51 -0.11
C ALA A 38 -3.58 0.03 -0.09
N SER A 39 -4.32 0.76 -0.93
CA SER A 39 -4.28 2.23 -1.00
C SER A 39 -4.81 2.88 0.28
N THR A 40 -5.85 2.31 0.88
CA THR A 40 -6.39 2.80 2.15
C THR A 40 -5.41 2.58 3.30
N ALA A 41 -4.77 1.41 3.36
CA ALA A 41 -3.73 1.12 4.34
C ALA A 41 -2.54 2.07 4.18
N LEU A 42 -2.07 2.29 2.95
CA LEU A 42 -1.01 3.25 2.65
C LEU A 42 -1.34 4.64 3.22
N ARG A 43 -2.54 5.16 2.93
CA ARG A 43 -2.97 6.49 3.40
C ARG A 43 -3.09 6.56 4.92
N ALA A 44 -3.64 5.53 5.54
CA ALA A 44 -3.77 5.44 6.99
C ALA A 44 -2.41 5.37 7.71
N LEU A 45 -1.41 4.73 7.11
CA LEU A 45 -0.07 4.57 7.69
C LEU A 45 0.84 5.77 7.40
N SER A 46 0.57 6.53 6.33
CA SER A 46 1.41 7.67 5.91
C SER A 46 1.30 8.88 6.83
N VAL A 47 0.21 9.01 7.61
CA VAL A 47 0.00 10.13 8.54
C VAL A 47 0.80 9.99 9.83
N ASP A 48 1.23 8.77 10.16
CA ASP A 48 2.09 8.52 11.29
C ASP A 48 3.51 9.01 10.95
N ALA A 49 4.17 9.67 11.90
CA ALA A 49 5.53 10.17 11.73
C ALA A 49 6.48 9.25 12.49
N GLU A 50 7.67 9.01 11.94
CA GLU A 50 8.67 8.24 12.68
C GLU A 50 9.08 8.98 13.96
N LEU A 51 9.09 8.25 15.07
CA LEU A 51 9.43 8.76 16.40
C LEU A 51 10.88 9.24 16.50
N SER A 52 11.77 8.76 15.63
CA SER A 52 13.20 9.06 15.69
C SER A 52 13.77 9.46 14.33
N PRO A 53 14.58 10.54 14.25
CA PRO A 53 15.28 10.92 13.02
C PRO A 53 16.36 9.90 12.61
N LEU A 54 16.68 8.94 13.48
CA LEU A 54 17.64 7.85 13.25
C LEU A 54 17.04 6.69 12.44
N VAL A 55 15.76 6.79 12.08
CA VAL A 55 15.04 5.83 11.24
C VAL A 55 14.36 6.59 10.11
N ARG A 56 14.51 6.07 8.89
CA ARG A 56 13.80 6.52 7.70
C ARG A 56 12.88 5.41 7.24
N ARG A 57 11.65 5.78 6.87
CA ARG A 57 10.70 4.88 6.22
C ARG A 57 10.20 5.47 4.92
N SER A 58 9.90 4.62 3.95
CA SER A 58 9.18 4.97 2.73
C SER A 58 8.14 3.90 2.41
N PHE A 59 6.99 4.33 1.92
CA PHE A 59 5.90 3.46 1.52
C PHE A 59 5.72 3.53 0.01
N SER A 60 5.45 2.40 -0.62
CA SER A 60 5.05 2.31 -2.02
C SER A 60 4.06 1.18 -2.23
N LEU A 61 3.22 1.31 -3.25
CA LEU A 61 2.40 0.21 -3.73
C LEU A 61 3.15 -0.48 -4.88
N THR A 62 2.98 -1.80 -4.99
CA THR A 62 3.61 -2.62 -6.01
C THR A 62 2.62 -3.64 -6.53
N ASN A 63 2.74 -3.94 -7.82
CA ASN A 63 1.95 -4.97 -8.48
C ASN A 63 2.62 -6.35 -8.31
N PRO A 64 1.90 -7.39 -7.85
CA PRO A 64 2.43 -8.75 -7.74
C PRO A 64 2.69 -9.43 -9.10
N ASN A 65 2.14 -8.93 -10.21
CA ASN A 65 2.36 -9.47 -11.56
C ASN A 65 2.81 -8.37 -12.55
N PRO A 66 3.98 -8.49 -13.20
CA PRO A 66 4.39 -7.53 -14.23
C PRO A 66 3.35 -7.45 -15.37
N PRO A 67 3.13 -6.28 -15.98
CA PRO A 67 2.00 -6.04 -16.88
C PRO A 67 2.07 -6.92 -18.13
N THR A 68 1.32 -8.02 -18.13
CA THR A 68 0.95 -8.74 -19.34
C THR A 68 -0.21 -8.01 -19.99
N SER A 69 0.11 -6.94 -20.73
CA SER A 69 -0.66 -6.34 -21.82
C SER A 69 -2.17 -6.62 -21.89
N SER A 70 -2.98 -6.20 -20.89
CA SER A 70 -4.43 -5.95 -21.07
C SER A 70 -5.20 -5.46 -19.84
N SER A 71 -4.64 -5.41 -18.63
CA SER A 71 -5.34 -4.88 -17.44
C SER A 71 -4.99 -3.41 -17.16
N SER A 72 -5.97 -2.67 -16.63
CA SER A 72 -5.88 -1.26 -16.25
C SER A 72 -4.70 -1.00 -15.29
N PRO A 73 -3.93 0.10 -15.44
CA PRO A 73 -2.71 0.35 -14.67
C PRO A 73 -2.90 0.53 -13.16
N HIS A 74 -4.14 0.62 -12.67
CA HIS A 74 -4.45 0.86 -11.27
C HIS A 74 -5.08 -0.34 -10.53
N ASP A 75 -5.52 -1.37 -11.24
CA ASP A 75 -6.28 -2.46 -10.58
C ASP A 75 -5.38 -3.50 -9.93
N ASP A 76 -4.08 -3.51 -10.27
CA ASP A 76 -3.18 -4.59 -9.89
C ASP A 76 -2.20 -4.23 -8.74
N GLU A 77 -2.21 -3.01 -8.20
CA GLU A 77 -1.29 -2.59 -7.12
C GLU A 77 -1.76 -3.04 -5.72
N SER A 78 -1.76 -4.35 -5.48
CA SER A 78 -2.27 -4.94 -4.23
C SER A 78 -1.23 -5.19 -3.15
N VAL A 79 0.07 -4.95 -3.40
CA VAL A 79 1.13 -5.18 -2.42
C VAL A 79 1.62 -3.85 -1.85
N LEU A 80 1.48 -3.69 -0.52
CA LEU A 80 2.08 -2.57 0.20
C LEU A 80 3.54 -2.89 0.53
N ARG A 81 4.45 -2.15 -0.08
CA ARG A 81 5.89 -2.22 0.21
C ARG A 81 6.30 -1.11 1.16
N VAL A 82 7.01 -1.49 2.22
CA VAL A 82 7.59 -0.56 3.18
C VAL A 82 9.09 -0.79 3.22
N ASN A 83 9.85 0.27 2.97
CA ASN A 83 11.30 0.22 3.10
C ASN A 83 11.69 0.97 4.37
N TYR A 84 12.54 0.35 5.16
CA TYR A 84 13.12 0.89 6.37
C TYR A 84 14.62 1.04 6.22
N ALA A 85 15.15 2.10 6.79
CA ALA A 85 16.58 2.31 7.00
C ALA A 85 16.81 2.87 8.39
N ALA A 86 17.77 2.31 9.12
CA ALA A 86 18.09 2.72 10.48
C ALA A 86 19.61 2.73 10.70
N THR A 87 20.03 3.52 11.68
CA THR A 87 21.45 3.56 12.13
C THR A 87 21.86 2.27 12.83
N THR A 88 20.93 1.59 13.52
CA THR A 88 21.21 0.37 14.27
C THR A 88 20.08 -0.65 14.13
N ASN A 89 20.43 -1.94 14.26
CA ASN A 89 19.45 -3.03 14.37
C ASN A 89 18.44 -2.82 15.51
N ARG A 90 18.86 -2.14 16.59
CA ARG A 90 17.98 -1.85 17.74
C ARG A 90 16.87 -0.88 17.33
N MET A 91 17.23 0.21 16.66
CA MET A 91 16.26 1.19 16.17
C MET A 91 15.35 0.59 15.10
N LEU A 92 15.91 -0.22 14.20
CA LEU A 92 15.12 -0.95 13.19
C LEU A 92 14.05 -1.84 13.84
N ARG A 93 14.41 -2.61 14.88
CA ARG A 93 13.46 -3.47 15.61
C ARG A 93 12.34 -2.65 16.26
N VAL A 94 12.67 -1.55 16.92
CA VAL A 94 11.66 -0.70 17.58
C VAL A 94 10.68 -0.12 16.57
N ALA A 95 11.18 0.41 15.45
CA ALA A 95 10.34 0.98 14.39
C ALA A 95 9.46 -0.08 13.71
N VAL A 96 10.02 -1.24 13.38
CA VAL A 96 9.28 -2.33 12.71
C VAL A 96 8.23 -2.93 13.64
N ASN A 97 8.52 -3.12 14.93
CA ASN A 97 7.52 -3.62 15.87
C ASN A 97 6.32 -2.67 15.99
N GLY A 98 6.58 -1.36 16.10
CA GLY A 98 5.53 -0.35 16.11
C GLY A 98 4.72 -0.37 14.82
N PHE A 99 5.39 -0.47 13.66
CA PHE A 99 4.70 -0.59 12.38
C PHE A 99 3.79 -1.81 12.28
N ILE A 100 4.23 -2.98 12.73
CA ILE A 100 3.44 -4.21 12.69
C ILE A 100 2.20 -4.09 13.60
N GLU A 101 2.33 -3.40 14.73
CA GLU A 101 1.18 -3.07 15.58
C GLU A 101 0.22 -2.12 14.85
N SER A 102 0.72 -1.04 14.26
CA SER A 102 -0.08 -0.07 13.51
C SER A 102 -0.84 -0.70 12.34
N ILE A 103 -0.17 -1.48 11.49
CA ILE A 103 -0.81 -2.14 10.34
C ILE A 103 -1.76 -3.24 10.79
N GLY A 104 -1.50 -3.92 11.91
CA GLY A 104 -2.41 -4.89 12.51
C GLY A 104 -3.73 -4.23 12.91
N VAL A 105 -3.69 -3.04 13.51
CA VAL A 105 -4.90 -2.26 13.83
C VAL A 105 -5.63 -1.85 12.56
N VAL A 106 -4.93 -1.33 11.55
CA VAL A 106 -5.54 -0.93 10.27
C VAL A 106 -6.25 -2.12 9.60
N ILE A 107 -5.59 -3.28 9.54
CA ILE A 107 -6.17 -4.51 8.96
C ILE A 107 -7.34 -5.02 9.82
N GLY A 108 -7.25 -4.95 11.15
CA GLY A 108 -8.34 -5.32 12.05
C GLY A 108 -9.58 -4.45 11.83
N VAL A 109 -9.38 -3.13 11.75
CA VAL A 109 -10.44 -2.16 11.42
C VAL A 109 -11.02 -2.45 10.04
N MET A 110 -10.18 -2.73 9.03
CA MET A 110 -10.67 -3.17 7.73
C MET A 110 -11.49 -4.47 7.84
N THR A 111 -11.05 -5.45 8.63
CA THR A 111 -11.77 -6.72 8.76
C THR A 111 -13.14 -6.54 9.44
N GLU A 112 -13.24 -5.65 10.42
CA GLU A 112 -14.47 -5.42 11.18
C GLU A 112 -15.41 -4.39 10.54
N LEU A 113 -14.87 -3.40 9.83
CA LEU A 113 -15.63 -2.31 9.20
C LEU A 113 -15.83 -2.47 7.70
N ASP A 114 -14.97 -3.21 6.99
CA ASP A 114 -15.19 -3.61 5.59
C ASP A 114 -16.24 -4.74 5.50
N MET A 115 -17.26 -4.66 6.35
CA MET A 115 -18.53 -5.32 6.08
C MET A 115 -19.13 -4.75 4.79
N ASP A 116 -18.73 -3.55 4.36
CA ASP A 116 -19.50 -2.69 3.47
C ASP A 116 -19.12 -2.67 1.96
N VAL A 117 -19.05 -3.88 1.41
CA VAL A 117 -19.77 -4.23 0.17
C VAL A 117 -21.31 -4.16 0.37
N VAL A 118 -21.84 -3.72 1.53
CA VAL A 118 -23.28 -3.63 1.88
C VAL A 118 -23.97 -2.35 1.36
N TYR A 119 -23.24 -1.40 0.77
CA TYR A 119 -23.73 -0.52 -0.27
C TYR A 119 -23.20 -1.05 -1.59
N GLU A 120 -23.80 -2.15 -2.05
CA GLU A 120 -23.93 -2.45 -3.48
C GLU A 120 -23.95 -1.12 -4.25
N ALA A 121 -23.12 -1.01 -5.29
CA ALA A 121 -23.28 0.08 -6.25
C ALA A 121 -24.71 0.03 -6.78
N THR A 122 -25.61 0.84 -6.20
CA THR A 122 -27.02 1.05 -6.51
C THR A 122 -27.60 -0.02 -7.44
N ARG A 123 -27.84 -1.24 -6.93
CA ARG A 123 -28.54 -2.29 -7.70
C ARG A 123 -30.07 -2.17 -7.60
N GLU A 124 -30.57 -1.08 -7.06
CA GLU A 124 -31.97 -0.71 -7.20
C GLU A 124 -32.04 0.53 -8.09
N GLY A 125 -32.51 0.35 -9.33
CA GLY A 125 -32.87 1.48 -10.18
C GLY A 125 -33.83 2.39 -9.43
N LEU A 126 -33.67 3.71 -9.58
CA LEU A 126 -34.58 4.74 -9.08
C LEU A 126 -35.98 4.69 -9.75
N GLN A 127 -36.46 3.49 -10.10
CA GLN A 127 -37.75 3.24 -10.73
C GLN A 127 -38.82 3.16 -9.64
N GLY A 128 -39.19 4.32 -9.10
CA GLY A 128 -40.20 4.42 -8.05
C GLY A 128 -40.07 5.62 -7.12
N VAL A 129 -39.02 6.43 -7.28
CA VAL A 129 -38.86 7.66 -6.49
C VAL A 129 -39.86 8.73 -6.97
N GLN A 130 -41.04 8.74 -6.35
CA GLN A 130 -42.08 9.73 -6.58
C GLN A 130 -41.60 11.10 -6.05
N GLY A 131 -40.95 11.88 -6.91
CA GLY A 131 -40.43 13.21 -6.54
C GLY A 131 -39.44 13.83 -7.52
N LEU A 132 -38.92 13.06 -8.50
CA LEU A 132 -38.12 13.60 -9.60
C LEU A 132 -38.99 13.88 -10.84
N GLU A 133 -40.07 14.63 -10.68
CA GLU A 133 -40.73 15.22 -11.85
C GLU A 133 -40.00 16.52 -12.20
N GLY A 134 -39.42 16.50 -13.40
CA GLY A 134 -38.55 17.54 -13.91
C GLY A 134 -39.18 18.92 -13.82
N GLY A 135 -38.39 19.86 -13.29
CA GLY A 135 -38.60 21.28 -13.53
C GLY A 135 -38.68 21.52 -15.03
N LYS A 136 -39.90 21.78 -15.51
CA LYS A 136 -40.14 22.44 -16.78
C LYS A 136 -41.25 23.46 -16.57
N VAL A 137 -40.89 24.55 -15.88
CA VAL A 137 -41.66 25.80 -15.97
C VAL A 137 -41.08 26.57 -17.14
N GLY A 138 -41.85 26.59 -18.23
CA GLY A 138 -41.73 27.60 -19.29
C GLY A 138 -42.49 28.86 -18.90
#